data_AF-A0A3B9JD24-F1
#
_entry.id   AF-A0A3B9JD24-F1
#
_cell.length_a   1.000
_cell.length_b   1.000
_cell.length_c   1.000
_cell.angle_alpha   90.00
_cell.angle_beta   90.00
_cell.angle_gamma   90.00
#
_symmetry.space_group_name_H-M   'P 1'
#
loop_
_entity.id
_entity.type
_entity.pdbx_description
1 polymer ?
#
loop_
_entity_poly.entity_id
_entity_poly.type
_entity_poly.pdbx_seq_one_letter_code
_entity_poly.pdbx_strand_id
1 'polypeptide(L)'
;LPVSMEQHIPPAEATKGAVCFEVPSAYEIVLDGKKLIGSAQARKREGILQHGSLPLHGDLTRIVQALAFENESTRENTAIRLLKRATTAETHLQRVVGWETAAQALVGAFQLTLGLNFERGELSGAEKARAEELIQIKYAHPDW
;
A
#
# COMPACT_ATOMS: atom_id res chain seq x y z
N LEU A 1 -11.69 -16.71 -3.17
CA LEU A 1 -10.29 -16.70 -2.69
C LEU A 1 -10.32 -16.31 -1.21
N PRO A 2 -9.66 -17.05 -0.31
CA PRO A 2 -9.66 -16.73 1.12
C PRO A 2 -8.77 -15.51 1.37
N VAL A 3 -9.36 -14.31 1.33
CA VAL A 3 -8.72 -13.07 1.76
C VAL A 3 -9.04 -12.88 3.24
N SER A 4 -8.02 -12.66 4.06
CA SER A 4 -8.16 -12.44 5.50
C SER A 4 -7.48 -11.13 5.92
N MET A 5 -7.99 -10.57 7.02
CA MET A 5 -7.28 -9.55 7.78
C MET A 5 -6.58 -10.25 8.93
N GLU A 6 -5.25 -10.14 8.98
CA GLU A 6 -4.46 -10.80 10.02
C GLU A 6 -3.85 -9.80 11.00
N GLN A 7 -3.99 -10.10 12.29
CA GLN A 7 -3.22 -9.42 13.33
C GLN A 7 -1.83 -10.05 13.40
N HIS A 8 -0.87 -9.47 12.69
CA HIS A 8 0.53 -9.83 12.85
C HIS A 8 1.14 -8.97 13.96
N ILE A 9 1.45 -9.60 15.10
CA ILE A 9 2.32 -9.01 16.12
C ILE A 9 3.75 -9.30 15.66
N PRO A 10 4.53 -8.31 15.18
CA PRO A 10 5.90 -8.58 14.78
C PRO A 10 6.69 -9.11 15.99
N PRO A 11 7.48 -10.18 15.85
CA PRO A 11 8.37 -10.62 16.91
C PRO A 11 9.30 -9.47 17.30
N ALA A 12 9.67 -9.38 18.59
CA ALA A 12 10.46 -8.27 19.15
C ALA A 12 11.81 -8.02 18.43
N GLU A 13 12.30 -9.01 17.67
CA GLU A 13 13.52 -8.98 16.86
C GLU A 13 13.27 -8.98 15.34
N ALA A 14 12.09 -8.59 14.86
CA ALA A 14 11.87 -8.41 13.42
C ALA A 14 12.81 -7.30 12.92
N THR A 15 13.93 -7.70 12.30
CA THR A 15 14.84 -6.78 11.63
C THR A 15 14.04 -5.98 10.63
N LYS A 16 13.98 -4.66 10.82
CA LYS A 16 13.37 -3.73 9.86
C LYS A 16 14.21 -3.80 8.58
N GLY A 17 13.78 -4.64 7.63
CA GLY A 17 14.34 -4.64 6.29
C GLY A 17 14.07 -3.30 5.61
N ALA A 18 14.89 -2.94 4.62
CA ALA A 18 14.74 -1.69 3.87
C ALA A 18 13.38 -1.59 3.15
N VAL A 19 12.69 -2.71 2.91
CA VAL A 19 11.37 -2.77 2.28
C VAL A 19 10.28 -2.83 3.36
N CYS A 20 9.67 -1.69 3.66
CA CYS A 20 8.53 -1.60 4.58
C CYS A 20 7.36 -2.50 4.19
N PHE A 21 7.17 -2.75 2.88
CA PHE A 21 6.12 -3.63 2.38
C PHE A 21 6.36 -5.11 2.69
N GLU A 22 7.59 -5.56 2.97
CA GLU A 22 7.91 -6.97 3.23
C GLU A 22 7.44 -7.43 4.62
N VAL A 23 7.37 -6.52 5.59
CA VAL A 23 7.01 -6.84 6.97
C VAL A 23 5.50 -6.69 7.15
N PRO A 24 4.79 -7.74 7.60
CA PRO A 24 3.39 -7.61 7.95
C PRO A 24 3.22 -6.73 9.20
N SER A 25 2.56 -5.59 9.04
CA SER A 25 2.02 -4.79 10.14
C SER A 25 0.68 -5.39 10.60
N ALA A 26 0.23 -4.99 11.79
CA ALA A 26 -1.08 -5.41 12.28
C ALA A 26 -2.18 -4.94 11.33
N TYR A 27 -3.16 -5.81 11.04
CA TYR A 27 -4.33 -5.54 10.20
C TYR A 27 -4.04 -5.41 8.71
N GLU A 28 -3.04 -6.15 8.21
CA GLU A 28 -2.82 -6.24 6.77
C GLU A 28 -3.78 -7.21 6.10
N ILE A 29 -4.10 -6.89 4.84
CA ILE A 29 -4.91 -7.75 3.98
C ILE A 29 -3.94 -8.68 3.26
N VAL A 30 -4.02 -9.95 3.64
CA VAL A 30 -3.20 -11.02 3.12
C VAL A 30 -4.04 -11.98 2.29
N LEU A 31 -3.37 -12.66 1.36
CA LEU A 31 -3.94 -13.69 0.52
C LEU A 31 -2.95 -14.86 0.47
N ASP A 32 -3.39 -16.03 0.93
CA ASP A 32 -2.56 -17.23 1.09
C ASP A 32 -1.25 -16.97 1.88
N GLY A 33 -1.34 -16.18 2.96
CA GLY A 33 -0.21 -15.81 3.81
C GLY A 33 0.76 -14.80 3.19
N LYS A 34 0.47 -14.27 1.99
CA LYS A 34 1.23 -13.19 1.36
C LYS A 34 0.49 -11.87 1.44
N LYS A 35 1.20 -10.80 1.76
CA LYS A 35 0.67 -9.44 1.78
C LYS A 35 0.23 -9.01 0.39
N LEU A 36 -1.04 -8.60 0.29
CA LEU A 36 -1.63 -8.06 -0.93
C LEU A 36 -1.83 -6.54 -0.83
N ILE A 37 -2.20 -6.01 0.33
CA ILE A 37 -2.38 -4.56 0.52
C ILE A 37 -1.50 -4.09 1.67
N GLY A 38 -0.73 -3.04 1.42
CA GLY A 38 -0.07 -2.25 2.47
C GLY A 38 -0.88 -0.98 2.72
N SER A 39 -1.12 -0.65 3.98
CA SER A 39 -1.87 0.55 4.36
C SER A 39 -1.16 1.36 5.44
N ALA A 40 -1.51 2.63 5.54
CA ALA A 40 -1.06 3.54 6.57
C ALA A 40 -2.22 4.45 6.99
N GLN A 41 -2.19 4.84 8.27
CA GLN A 41 -3.22 5.69 8.88
C GLN A 41 -2.58 6.90 9.56
N ALA A 42 -3.12 8.08 9.31
CA ALA A 42 -2.87 9.26 10.13
C ALA A 42 -4.17 9.70 10.80
N ARG A 43 -4.11 10.00 12.11
CA ARG A 43 -5.26 10.49 12.87
C ARG A 43 -4.94 11.86 13.46
N LYS A 44 -5.83 12.83 13.22
CA LYS A 44 -5.81 14.15 13.86
C LYS A 44 -7.15 14.38 14.56
N ARG A 45 -7.26 15.44 15.37
CA ARG A 45 -8.48 15.73 16.15
C ARG A 45 -9.75 15.74 15.30
N GLU A 46 -9.67 16.26 14.08
CA GLU A 46 -10.83 16.48 13.21
C GLU A 46 -11.04 15.39 12.15
N GLY A 47 -10.19 14.37 12.09
CA GLY A 47 -10.33 13.35 11.06
C GLY A 47 -9.25 12.27 11.02
N ILE A 48 -9.49 11.30 10.16
CA ILE A 48 -8.60 10.17 9.89
C ILE A 48 -8.31 10.15 8.40
N LEU A 49 -7.04 9.97 8.04
CA LEU A 49 -6.60 9.62 6.70
C LEU A 49 -6.16 8.17 6.68
N GLN A 50 -6.88 7.32 5.95
CA GLN A 50 -6.50 5.94 5.65
C GLN A 50 -6.12 5.87 4.18
N HIS A 51 -4.89 5.41 3.88
CA HIS A 51 -4.42 5.24 2.51
C HIS A 51 -3.53 4.00 2.37
N GLY A 52 -3.26 3.58 1.15
CA GLY A 52 -2.46 2.39 0.92
C GLY A 52 -2.24 2.08 -0.56
N SER A 53 -1.63 0.93 -0.81
CA SER A 53 -1.29 0.45 -2.14
C SER A 53 -1.75 -1.01 -2.32
N LEU A 54 -2.38 -1.27 -3.47
CA LEU A 54 -2.77 -2.60 -3.95
C LEU A 54 -2.01 -2.89 -5.25
N PRO A 55 -0.97 -3.74 -5.24
CA PRO A 55 -0.29 -4.16 -6.46
C PRO A 55 -1.23 -5.00 -7.33
N LEU A 56 -1.64 -4.45 -8.48
CA LEU A 56 -2.55 -5.14 -9.38
C LEU A 56 -1.84 -6.21 -10.23
N HIS A 57 -0.66 -5.88 -10.77
CA HIS A 57 0.13 -6.75 -11.64
C HIS A 57 1.60 -6.29 -11.68
N GLY A 58 2.47 -7.12 -12.26
CA GLY A 58 3.89 -6.79 -12.50
C GLY A 58 4.87 -7.26 -11.41
N ASP A 59 6.12 -6.80 -11.52
CA ASP A 59 7.23 -7.27 -10.69
C ASP A 59 7.42 -6.43 -9.43
N LEU A 60 7.15 -7.04 -8.27
CA LEU A 60 7.34 -6.43 -6.95
C LEU A 60 8.81 -6.14 -6.64
N THR A 61 9.76 -6.89 -7.21
CA THR A 61 11.18 -6.74 -6.89
C THR A 61 11.76 -5.43 -7.39
N ARG A 62 11.09 -4.71 -8.30
CA ARG A 62 11.51 -3.37 -8.74
C ARG A 62 11.79 -2.39 -7.59
N ILE A 63 11.12 -2.56 -6.45
CA ILE A 63 11.38 -1.71 -5.27
C ILE A 63 12.83 -1.80 -4.78
N VAL A 64 13.49 -2.95 -4.90
CA VAL A 64 14.87 -3.11 -4.43
C VAL A 64 15.86 -2.36 -5.32
N GLN A 65 15.48 -2.01 -6.55
CA GLN A 65 16.31 -1.21 -7.45
C GLN A 65 16.36 0.27 -7.02
N ALA A 66 15.36 0.73 -6.26
CA ALA A 66 15.24 2.11 -5.79
C ALA A 66 15.80 2.31 -4.37
N LEU A 67 16.21 1.25 -3.68
CA LEU A 67 16.71 1.29 -2.31
C LEU A 67 18.23 1.08 -2.27
N ALA A 68 18.88 1.72 -1.29
CA ALA A 68 20.31 1.52 -1.05
C ALA A 68 20.56 0.21 -0.30
N PHE A 69 21.56 -0.55 -0.74
CA PHE A 69 22.02 -1.78 -0.11
C PHE A 69 23.54 -1.77 0.00
N GLU A 70 24.08 -2.41 1.03
CA GLU A 70 25.52 -2.53 1.25
C GLU A 70 26.24 -3.26 0.12
N ASN A 71 25.57 -4.25 -0.49
CA ASN A 71 26.09 -5.05 -1.59
C ASN A 71 24.96 -5.73 -2.38
N GLU A 72 25.33 -6.25 -3.56
CA GLU A 72 24.43 -6.94 -4.48
C GLU A 72 23.72 -8.14 -3.84
N SER A 73 24.48 -9.00 -3.15
CA SER A 73 23.94 -10.21 -2.54
C SER A 73 22.83 -9.90 -1.52
N THR A 74 22.97 -8.81 -0.75
CA THR A 74 21.94 -8.37 0.20
C THR A 74 20.67 -7.91 -0.52
N ARG A 75 20.81 -7.24 -1.67
CA ARG A 75 19.69 -6.81 -2.51
C ARG A 75 18.95 -8.01 -3.10
N GLU A 76 19.66 -8.96 -3.69
CA GLU A 76 19.10 -10.20 -4.25
C GLU A 76 18.35 -11.02 -3.19
N ASN A 77 18.98 -11.23 -2.03
CA ASN A 77 18.35 -11.93 -0.91
C ASN A 77 17.07 -11.23 -0.43
N THR A 78 17.05 -9.90 -0.46
CA THR A 78 15.86 -9.10 -0.12
C THR A 78 14.76 -9.27 -1.15
N ALA A 79 15.08 -9.28 -2.45
CA ALA A 79 14.10 -9.56 -3.51
C ALA A 79 13.45 -10.95 -3.35
N ILE A 80 14.26 -11.98 -3.04
CA ILE A 80 13.76 -13.34 -2.79
C ILE A 80 12.81 -13.37 -1.59
N ARG A 81 13.16 -12.71 -0.49
CA ARG A 81 12.26 -12.66 0.69
C ARG A 81 10.98 -11.89 0.39
N LEU A 82 11.05 -10.79 -0.37
CA LEU A 82 9.88 -10.02 -0.78
C LEU A 82 8.87 -10.89 -1.55
N LEU A 83 9.31 -11.66 -2.55
CA LEU A 83 8.42 -12.51 -3.35
C LEU A 83 7.81 -13.70 -2.55
N LYS A 84 8.46 -14.09 -1.45
CA LYS A 84 7.90 -15.08 -0.51
C LYS A 84 6.79 -14.48 0.36
N ARG A 85 6.81 -13.18 0.62
CA ARG A 85 5.96 -12.49 1.61
C ARG A 85 4.90 -11.58 1.01
N ALA A 86 5.04 -11.15 -0.24
CA ALA A 86 4.11 -10.25 -0.91
C ALA A 86 3.64 -10.82 -2.25
N THR A 87 2.50 -10.34 -2.73
CA THR A 87 1.85 -10.82 -3.96
C THR A 87 1.14 -9.68 -4.71
N THR A 88 0.64 -9.97 -5.91
CA THR A 88 -0.19 -9.07 -6.70
C THR A 88 -1.58 -9.68 -6.93
N ALA A 89 -2.56 -8.85 -7.31
CA ALA A 89 -3.88 -9.35 -7.67
C ALA A 89 -3.82 -10.33 -8.86
N GLU A 90 -3.01 -10.02 -9.88
CA GLU A 90 -2.78 -10.86 -11.05
C GLU A 90 -2.30 -12.27 -10.67
N THR A 91 -1.33 -12.37 -9.76
CA THR A 91 -0.77 -13.66 -9.33
C THR A 91 -1.83 -14.60 -8.77
N HIS A 92 -2.84 -14.10 -8.06
CA HIS A 92 -3.89 -14.98 -7.50
C HIS A 92 -5.12 -15.11 -8.40
N LEU A 93 -5.42 -14.10 -9.22
CA LEU A 93 -6.55 -14.14 -10.14
C LEU A 93 -6.22 -14.84 -11.47
N GLN A 94 -4.94 -15.09 -11.74
CA GLN A 94 -4.44 -15.67 -13.00
C GLN A 94 -4.87 -14.85 -14.23
N ARG A 95 -5.09 -13.54 -14.03
CA ARG A 95 -5.44 -12.55 -15.05
C ARG A 95 -5.13 -11.15 -14.56
N VAL A 96 -4.79 -10.26 -15.47
CA VAL A 96 -4.63 -8.83 -15.16
C VAL A 96 -5.99 -8.22 -14.84
N VAL A 97 -6.04 -7.43 -13.76
CA VAL A 97 -7.18 -6.59 -13.41
C VAL A 97 -6.89 -5.16 -13.85
N GLY A 98 -7.79 -4.58 -14.63
CA GLY A 98 -7.70 -3.18 -15.01
C GLY A 98 -7.92 -2.25 -13.81
N TRP A 99 -7.27 -1.08 -13.83
CA TRP A 99 -7.33 -0.10 -12.75
C TRP A 99 -8.78 0.28 -12.39
N GLU A 100 -9.61 0.57 -13.39
CA GLU A 100 -11.01 0.98 -13.18
C GLU A 100 -11.82 -0.13 -12.49
N THR A 101 -11.63 -1.39 -12.90
CA THR A 101 -12.28 -2.54 -12.26
C THR A 101 -11.87 -2.66 -10.80
N ALA A 102 -10.59 -2.47 -10.48
CA ALA A 102 -10.11 -2.50 -9.10
C ALA A 102 -10.66 -1.33 -8.27
N ALA A 103 -10.70 -0.13 -8.84
CA ALA A 103 -11.24 1.06 -8.21
C ALA A 103 -12.74 0.89 -7.89
N GLN A 104 -13.53 0.43 -8.85
CA GLN A 104 -14.96 0.17 -8.66
C GLN A 104 -15.21 -0.94 -7.63
N ALA A 105 -14.39 -1.99 -7.62
CA ALA A 105 -14.48 -3.04 -6.60
C ALA A 105 -14.23 -2.49 -5.19
N LEU A 106 -13.24 -1.60 -5.02
CA LEU A 106 -12.99 -0.91 -3.76
C LEU A 106 -14.17 -0.02 -3.37
N VAL A 107 -14.64 0.85 -4.26
CA VAL A 107 -15.82 1.72 -4.02
C VAL A 107 -17.01 0.89 -3.54
N GLY A 108 -17.34 -0.19 -4.26
CA GLY A 108 -18.44 -1.09 -3.89
C GLY A 108 -18.24 -1.77 -2.53
N ALA A 109 -17.01 -2.22 -2.23
CA ALA A 109 -16.69 -2.83 -0.94
C ALA A 109 -16.84 -1.83 0.22
N PHE A 110 -16.38 -0.58 0.06
CA PHE A 110 -16.53 0.47 1.06
C PHE A 110 -18.00 0.82 1.29
N GLN A 111 -18.79 0.99 0.22
CA GLN A 111 -20.22 1.27 0.33
C GLN A 111 -20.96 0.17 1.09
N LEU A 112 -20.71 -1.10 0.72
CA LEU A 112 -21.33 -2.25 1.36
C LEU A 112 -20.92 -2.36 2.83
N THR A 113 -19.62 -2.26 3.12
CA THR A 113 -19.07 -2.50 4.46
C THR A 113 -19.43 -1.40 5.45
N LEU A 114 -19.47 -0.15 4.99
CA LEU A 114 -19.73 1.02 5.84
C LEU A 114 -21.19 1.50 5.78
N GLY A 115 -22.03 0.90 4.92
CA GLY A 115 -23.42 1.30 4.76
C GLY A 115 -23.58 2.74 4.26
N LEU A 116 -22.73 3.16 3.33
CA LEU A 116 -22.72 4.52 2.76
C LEU A 116 -22.84 4.49 1.23
N ASN A 117 -23.16 5.64 0.64
CA ASN A 117 -23.11 5.85 -0.80
C ASN A 117 -22.05 6.90 -1.11
N PHE A 118 -21.18 6.64 -2.09
CA PHE A 118 -20.27 7.65 -2.58
C PHE A 118 -20.93 8.46 -3.69
N GLU A 119 -20.75 9.77 -3.62
CA GLU A 119 -21.05 10.69 -4.70
C GLU A 119 -19.74 11.20 -5.28
N ARG A 120 -19.65 11.26 -6.61
CA ARG A 120 -18.44 11.74 -7.26
C ARG A 120 -18.33 13.25 -7.06
N GLY A 121 -17.36 13.68 -6.27
CA GLY A 121 -16.99 15.07 -6.09
C GLY A 121 -15.73 15.45 -6.85
N GLU A 122 -15.46 16.75 -6.91
CA GLU A 122 -14.17 17.31 -7.30
C GLU A 122 -13.54 18.03 -6.11
N LEU A 123 -12.22 18.20 -6.14
CA LEU A 123 -11.53 19.05 -5.16
C LEU A 123 -12.06 20.48 -5.28
N SER A 124 -12.44 21.06 -4.15
CA SER A 124 -12.78 22.47 -4.02
C SER A 124 -11.60 23.38 -4.35
N GLY A 125 -11.87 24.67 -4.62
CA GLY A 125 -10.83 25.65 -4.87
C GLY A 125 -9.85 25.78 -3.69
N ALA A 126 -10.35 25.66 -2.46
CA ALA A 126 -9.52 25.71 -1.25
C ALA A 126 -8.61 24.48 -1.13
N GLU A 127 -9.10 23.28 -1.44
CA GLU A 127 -8.28 22.06 -1.43
C GLU A 127 -7.19 22.09 -2.49
N LYS A 128 -7.51 22.56 -3.71
CA LYS A 128 -6.53 22.73 -4.79
C LYS A 128 -5.44 23.74 -4.39
N ALA A 129 -5.84 24.92 -3.92
CA ALA A 129 -4.90 25.94 -3.46
C ALA A 129 -4.01 25.43 -2.32
N ARG A 130 -4.58 24.67 -1.37
CA ARG A 130 -3.81 24.08 -0.27
C ARG A 130 -2.83 23.01 -0.75
N ALA A 131 -3.21 22.18 -1.72
CA ALA A 131 -2.32 21.18 -2.30
C ALA A 131 -1.14 21.86 -3.02
N GLU A 132 -1.40 22.92 -3.80
CA GLU A 132 -0.38 23.71 -4.48
C GLU A 132 0.59 24.37 -3.49
N GLU A 133 0.07 25.00 -2.44
CA GLU A 133 0.88 25.59 -1.37
C GLU A 133 1.80 24.53 -0.73
N LEU A 134 1.26 23.36 -0.39
CA LEU A 134 2.01 22.26 0.21
C LEU A 134 3.10 21.71 -0.70
N ILE A 135 2.92 21.74 -2.02
CA ILE A 135 3.99 21.38 -2.97
C ILE A 135 5.15 22.37 -2.81
N GLN A 136 4.88 23.67 -2.81
CA GLN A 136 5.91 24.71 -2.74
C GLN A 136 6.66 24.73 -1.42
N ILE A 137 5.95 24.65 -0.29
CA ILE A 137 6.55 24.85 1.03
C ILE A 137 7.09 23.57 1.66
N LYS A 138 6.81 22.41 1.06
CA LYS A 138 7.08 21.12 1.70
C LYS A 138 7.45 20.01 0.71
N TYR A 139 6.51 19.51 -0.08
CA TYR A 139 6.70 18.23 -0.80
C TYR A 139 7.68 18.30 -1.98
N ALA A 140 7.99 19.49 -2.50
CA ALA A 140 9.04 19.69 -3.51
C ALA A 140 10.36 20.19 -2.92
N HIS A 141 10.41 20.47 -1.61
CA HIS A 141 11.61 20.99 -0.98
C HIS A 141 12.59 19.83 -0.67
N PRO A 142 13.88 19.91 -1.05
CA PRO A 142 14.84 18.82 -0.83
C PRO A 142 15.04 18.40 0.64
N ASP A 143 14.80 19.31 1.58
CA ASP A 143 14.93 19.03 3.03
C ASP A 143 13.74 18.24 3.62
N TRP A 144 12.68 18.01 2.83
CA TRP A 144 11.53 17.18 3.20
C TRP A 144 11.68 15.75 2.68
#